data_AF-A0A1G2H366-F1
#
_entry.id   AF-A0A1G2H366-F1
#
_cell.length_a   1.000
_cell.length_b   1.000
_cell.length_c   1.000
_cell.angle_alpha   90.00
_cell.angle_beta   90.00
_cell.angle_gamma   90.00
#
_symmetry.space_group_name_H-M   'P 1'
#
loop_
_entity.id
_entity.type
_entity.pdbx_description
1 polymer ?
#
loop_
_entity_poly.entity_id
_entity_poly.type
_entity_poly.pdbx_seq_one_letter_code
_entity_poly.pdbx_strand_id
1 'polypeptide(L)' 'MIVLPQLLIGDLNGDRTVNSLDWTIMSSVWFTASQLSDINLDGVVNFIDFSLMNANWGRII' A
#
# COMPACT_ATOMS: atom_id res chain seq x y z
N MET A 1 17.17 3.89 -23.32
CA MET A 1 16.71 2.80 -22.44
C MET A 1 15.91 3.45 -21.32
N ILE A 2 14.63 3.09 -21.15
CA ILE A 2 13.81 3.61 -20.05
C ILE A 2 13.90 2.58 -18.92
N VAL A 3 14.30 2.99 -17.72
CA VAL A 3 14.27 2.16 -16.51
C VAL A 3 12.96 2.50 -15.80
N LEU A 4 12.09 1.51 -15.64
CA LEU A 4 10.88 1.68 -14.85
C LEU A 4 11.26 1.57 -13.36
N PRO A 5 10.72 2.46 -12.50
CA PRO A 5 10.92 2.32 -11.07
C PRO A 5 10.29 0.99 -10.61
N GLN A 6 11.03 0.25 -9.79
CA GLN A 6 10.46 -0.89 -9.08
C GLN A 6 9.36 -0.35 -8.15
N LEU A 7 8.22 -1.03 -8.11
CA LEU A 7 7.11 -0.71 -7.22
C LEU A 7 7.06 -1.76 -6.11
N LEU A 8 6.78 -1.31 -4.89
CA LEU A 8 6.59 -2.18 -3.73
C LEU A 8 5.12 -2.08 -3.29
N ILE A 9 4.43 -3.22 -3.31
CA ILE A 9 3.03 -3.27 -2.89
C ILE A 9 2.95 -2.87 -1.42
N GLY A 10 2.11 -1.87 -1.12
CA GLY A 10 1.94 -1.32 0.22
C GLY A 10 2.82 -0.11 0.55
N ASP A 11 3.69 0.34 -0.35
CA ASP A 11 4.40 1.63 -0.23
C ASP A 11 3.47 2.75 -0.70
N LEU A 12 2.68 3.29 0.23
CA LEU A 12 1.65 4.27 -0.05
C LEU A 12 2.18 5.70 0.00
N ASN A 13 3.29 5.94 0.69
CA ASN A 13 3.91 7.26 0.79
C ASN A 13 5.05 7.47 -0.22
N GLY A 14 5.48 6.42 -0.93
CA GLY A 14 6.53 6.45 -1.94
C GLY A 14 7.94 6.57 -1.36
N ASP A 15 8.13 6.25 -0.07
CA ASP A 15 9.43 6.31 0.61
C ASP A 15 10.30 5.07 0.40
N ARG A 16 9.80 4.11 -0.40
CA ARG A 16 10.42 2.84 -0.75
C ARG A 16 10.51 1.85 0.41
N THR A 17 9.77 2.05 1.49
CA THR A 17 9.76 1.18 2.67
C THR A 17 8.36 0.94 3.18
N VAL A 18 7.86 -0.31 3.16
CA VAL A 18 6.53 -0.59 3.73
C VAL A 18 6.60 -0.66 5.24
N ASN A 19 5.97 0.29 5.93
CA ASN A 19 6.03 0.40 7.38
C ASN A 19 4.76 1.05 8.00
N SER A 20 4.88 1.46 9.26
CA SER A 20 3.79 2.09 10.02
C SER A 20 3.25 3.38 9.40
N LEU A 21 4.04 4.09 8.60
CA LEU A 21 3.60 5.29 7.88
C LEU A 21 2.58 4.94 6.79
N ASP A 22 2.81 3.87 6.03
CA ASP A 22 1.85 3.39 5.02
C ASP A 22 0.57 2.88 5.67
N TRP A 23 0.70 2.17 6.79
CA TRP A 23 -0.46 1.76 7.58
C TRP A 23 -1.28 2.96 8.08
N THR A 24 -0.61 4.03 8.51
CA THR A 24 -1.30 5.26 8.95
C THR A 24 -2.12 5.87 7.81
N ILE A 25 -1.63 5.83 6.57
CA ILE A 25 -2.38 6.26 5.39
C ILE A 25 -3.60 5.35 5.18
N MET A 26 -3.40 4.03 5.09
CA MET A 26 -4.47 3.08 4.82
C MET A 26 -5.58 3.12 5.89
N SER A 27 -5.21 3.12 7.16
CA SER A 27 -6.16 3.13 8.28
C SER A 27 -7.00 4.40 8.34
N SER A 28 -6.50 5.53 7.83
CA SER A 28 -7.25 6.79 7.76
C SER A 28 -8.43 6.76 6.78
N VAL A 29 -8.44 5.78 5.85
CA VAL A 29 -9.44 5.64 4.79
C VAL A 29 -10.12 4.26 4.81
N TRP A 30 -10.16 3.62 5.97
CA TRP A 30 -10.77 2.30 6.15
C TRP A 30 -12.25 2.29 5.76
N PHE A 31 -12.72 1.25 5.07
CA PHE A 31 -14.07 1.13 4.52
C PHE A 31 -14.49 2.22 3.52
N THR A 32 -13.53 2.79 2.79
CA THR A 32 -13.79 3.73 1.68
C THR A 32 -13.29 3.17 0.35
N ALA A 33 -13.60 3.82 -0.77
CA ALA A 33 -13.09 3.48 -2.10
C ALA A 33 -11.81 4.26 -2.46
N SER A 34 -10.91 4.48 -1.50
CA SER A 34 -9.65 5.21 -1.73
C SER A 34 -8.78 4.44 -2.72
N GLN A 35 -8.61 4.96 -3.93
CA GLN A 35 -7.81 4.33 -4.98
C GLN A 35 -6.33 4.14 -4.60
N LEU A 36 -5.81 4.96 -3.66
CA LEU A 36 -4.45 4.82 -3.17
C LEU A 36 -4.29 3.61 -2.24
N SER A 37 -5.29 3.34 -1.41
CA SER A 37 -5.22 2.32 -0.35
C SER A 37 -5.98 1.03 -0.67
N ASP A 38 -6.81 1.04 -1.71
CA ASP A 38 -7.48 -0.12 -2.30
C ASP A 38 -6.47 -0.85 -3.19
N ILE A 39 -5.66 -1.70 -2.57
CA ILE A 39 -4.54 -2.39 -3.19
C ILE A 39 -5.05 -3.49 -4.13
N ASN A 40 -6.15 -4.16 -3.77
CA ASN A 40 -6.73 -5.24 -4.59
C ASN A 40 -7.71 -4.74 -5.66
N LEU A 41 -8.06 -3.45 -5.64
CA LEU A 41 -8.97 -2.77 -6.57
C LEU A 41 -10.40 -3.35 -6.53
N ASP A 42 -10.86 -3.80 -5.36
CA ASP A 42 -12.22 -4.34 -5.16
C ASP A 42 -13.27 -3.26 -4.85
N GLY A 43 -12.82 -2.01 -4.70
CA GLY A 43 -13.67 -0.85 -4.42
C GLY A 43 -13.83 -0.56 -2.93
N VAL A 44 -13.18 -1.29 -2.03
CA VAL A 44 -13.25 -1.04 -0.59
C VAL A 44 -11.96 -1.38 0.15
N VAL A 45 -11.34 -0.36 0.75
CA VAL A 45 -10.18 -0.55 1.65
C VAL A 45 -10.58 -1.37 2.87
N ASN A 46 -10.04 -2.58 2.98
CA ASN A 46 -10.35 -3.51 4.05
C ASN A 46 -9.16 -4.42 4.43
N PHE A 47 -9.46 -5.48 5.19
CA PHE A 47 -8.45 -6.42 5.68
C PHE A 47 -7.66 -7.13 4.58
N ILE A 48 -8.22 -7.26 3.37
CA ILE A 48 -7.52 -7.86 2.23
C ILE A 48 -6.39 -6.93 1.77
N ASP A 49 -6.63 -5.63 1.64
CA ASP A 49 -5.60 -4.64 1.29
C ASP A 49 -4.49 -4.60 2.35
N PHE A 50 -4.88 -4.57 3.61
CA PHE A 50 -3.91 -4.63 4.70
C PHE A 50 -3.08 -5.92 4.65
N SER A 51 -3.68 -7.06 4.31
CA SER A 51 -2.94 -8.32 4.19
C SER A 51 -1.89 -8.27 3.07
N LEU A 52 -2.19 -7.57 1.95
CA LEU A 52 -1.26 -7.37 0.85
C LEU A 52 -0.11 -6.41 1.23
N MET A 53 -0.40 -5.33 1.97
CA MET A 53 0.61 -4.46 2.55
C MET A 53 1.50 -5.23 3.54
N ASN A 54 0.89 -5.96 4.48
CA ASN A 54 1.58 -6.68 5.55
C ASN A 54 2.49 -7.81 5.01
N ALA A 55 2.17 -8.40 3.85
CA ALA A 55 3.05 -9.34 3.17
C ALA A 55 4.41 -8.73 2.75
N ASN A 56 4.48 -7.40 2.66
CA ASN A 56 5.68 -6.65 2.33
C ASN A 56 6.25 -5.84 3.51
N TRP A 57 5.72 -6.01 4.73
CA TRP A 57 6.14 -5.23 5.89
C TRP A 57 7.65 -5.28 6.13
N GLY A 58 8.27 -4.11 6.28
CA GLY A 58 9.70 -3.93 6.49
C GLY A 58 10.57 -4.15 5.24
N ARG A 59 9.98 -4.44 4.07
CA ARG A 59 10.74 -4.51 2.82
C ARG A 59 11.12 -3.12 2.33
N ILE A 60 12.25 -3.05 1.62
CA ILE A 60 12.84 -1.85 1.03
C ILE A 60 13.20 -2.14 -0.43
N ILE A 61 13.03 -1.18 -1.33
CA ILE A 61 13.43 -1.26 -2.75
C ILE A 61 14.21 -0.04 -3.25
#